data_AF-A0A9D8WEQ7-F1
#
_entry.id   AF-A0A9D8WEQ7-F1
#
_cell.length_a   1.000
_cell.length_b   1.000
_cell.length_c   1.000
_cell.angle_alpha   90.00
_cell.angle_beta   90.00
_cell.angle_gamma   90.00
#
_symmetry.space_group_name_H-M   'P 1'
#
loop_
_entity.id
_entity.type
_entity.pdbx_description
1 polymer ?
#
loop_
_entity_poly.entity_id
_entity_poly.type
_entity_poly.pdbx_seq_one_letter_code
_entity_poly.pdbx_strand_id
1 'polypeptide(L)'
;MKNIVFLLAAALMVLPSCAAPPRSAATASSAAVSENLAVIIADVESAASRISAGDIGAARTLPRDIDVLSGAIDGGKLDAHGLMVARHYRGQARYLLSSLNQALGFPADRQMAGAALADFEAVANAPGQENAELRRDSLFYAGYVVMNELGEPARSVTYFQRCADMKQPGCQNIIASAKIGGSIGVKKDLPGAVALHQEAYATGLDYGCSGTHSAYSLARVAHFMGTKAEGRSALDWLRRAHRLADQAKVRAQTGDVCGGSFMSAYEYLFRLEKGERKPALLDQVVAGIEDSQLPKPLDRMQVYLGGRSDYKAFRASIDEVRDAHSRCEYAFVGLWYAALSNQKTAARSFREILQRDGQDTTCAENLAYSARYLR
;
A
#
# COMPACT_ATOMS: atom_id res chain seq x y z
N MET A 1 22.78 -3.77 -12.13
CA MET A 1 22.09 -2.72 -11.33
C MET A 1 20.70 -2.33 -11.85
N LYS A 2 20.25 -2.72 -13.06
CA LYS A 2 18.92 -2.33 -13.59
C LYS A 2 17.69 -3.04 -12.96
N ASN A 3 17.87 -4.08 -12.14
CA ASN A 3 16.75 -4.83 -11.53
C ASN A 3 16.34 -4.37 -10.12
N ILE A 4 16.96 -3.31 -9.60
CA ILE A 4 16.80 -2.89 -8.20
C ILE A 4 15.73 -1.80 -8.03
N VAL A 5 15.38 -1.10 -9.13
CA VAL A 5 14.42 0.02 -9.14
C VAL A 5 12.95 -0.38 -8.87
N PHE A 6 12.63 -1.66 -9.05
CA PHE A 6 11.27 -2.14 -9.28
C PHE A 6 10.54 -2.62 -8.01
N LEU A 7 11.27 -2.84 -6.92
CA LEU A 7 10.75 -3.39 -5.65
C LEU A 7 10.10 -2.33 -4.74
N LEU A 8 10.30 -1.05 -5.07
CA LEU A 8 9.84 0.10 -4.32
C LEU A 8 8.34 0.35 -4.48
N ALA A 9 7.78 0.12 -5.67
CA ALA A 9 6.39 0.48 -5.96
C ALA A 9 5.37 -0.26 -5.05
N ALA A 10 5.55 -1.54 -4.72
CA ALA A 10 4.57 -2.27 -3.90
C ALA A 10 4.59 -1.85 -2.41
N ALA A 11 5.76 -1.50 -1.87
CA ALA A 11 5.89 -0.98 -0.50
C ALA A 11 5.55 0.52 -0.39
N LEU A 12 5.68 1.27 -1.50
CA LEU A 12 5.39 2.71 -1.59
C LEU A 12 4.04 3.04 -2.22
N MET A 13 3.31 2.06 -2.73
CA MET A 13 1.94 2.22 -3.26
C MET A 13 0.92 2.67 -2.20
N VAL A 14 1.34 2.76 -0.94
CA VAL A 14 0.55 3.31 0.17
C VAL A 14 1.09 4.67 0.65
N LEU A 15 2.01 5.32 -0.07
CA LEU A 15 2.25 6.73 0.18
C LEU A 15 0.99 7.51 -0.21
N PRO A 16 0.37 8.27 0.72
CA PRO A 16 -0.68 9.21 0.37
C PRO A 16 -0.06 10.31 -0.50
N SER A 17 0.00 10.06 -1.81
CA SER A 17 0.18 11.13 -2.78
C SER A 17 -1.15 11.88 -2.83
N CYS A 18 -1.10 13.18 -2.56
CA CYS A 18 -2.22 14.15 -2.45
C CYS A 18 -2.75 14.41 -1.03
N ALA A 19 -1.90 14.92 -0.12
CA ALA A 19 -2.39 15.96 0.80
C ALA A 19 -2.13 17.31 0.14
N ALA A 20 -3.19 18.10 -0.11
CA ALA A 20 -2.99 19.51 -0.48
C ALA A 20 -2.54 20.27 0.78
N PRO A 21 -1.56 21.18 0.70
CA PRO A 21 -1.07 21.86 1.90
C PRO A 21 -2.21 22.67 2.55
N PRO A 22 -2.44 22.54 3.87
CA PRO A 22 -3.40 23.37 4.57
C PRO A 22 -2.95 24.84 4.53
N ARG A 23 -3.80 25.71 3.98
CA ARG A 23 -3.58 27.16 4.02
C ARG A 23 -3.95 27.68 5.42
N SER A 24 -2.96 27.84 6.29
CA SER A 24 -3.09 28.59 7.55
C SER A 24 -2.27 29.87 7.50
N ALA A 25 -2.82 30.97 8.03
CA ALA A 25 -2.24 32.30 8.00
C ALA A 25 -1.20 32.46 9.13
N ALA A 26 0.07 32.67 8.76
CA ALA A 26 1.17 32.86 9.70
C ALA A 26 1.27 34.32 10.19
N THR A 27 1.49 34.50 11.49
CA THR A 27 1.85 35.79 12.11
C THR A 27 3.33 36.14 11.91
N ALA A 28 3.63 37.42 11.72
CA ALA A 28 4.77 37.97 10.97
C ALA A 28 6.21 37.83 11.54
N SER A 29 6.48 36.99 12.56
CA SER A 29 7.84 36.89 13.14
C SER A 29 8.69 35.72 12.60
N SER A 30 8.16 34.87 11.70
CA SER A 30 8.81 33.64 11.24
C SER A 30 8.98 33.52 9.72
N ALA A 31 8.70 34.57 8.94
CA ALA A 31 8.55 34.49 7.48
C ALA A 31 9.72 33.77 6.77
N ALA A 32 10.99 34.09 7.10
CA ALA A 32 12.15 33.46 6.47
C ALA A 32 12.37 32.00 6.89
N VAL A 33 12.09 31.65 8.15
CA VAL A 33 12.14 30.24 8.62
C VAL A 33 11.00 29.44 7.99
N SER A 34 9.83 30.06 7.86
CA SER A 34 8.65 29.48 7.21
C SER A 34 8.83 29.28 5.71
N GLU A 35 9.50 30.22 5.01
CA GLU A 35 9.76 30.13 3.57
C GLU A 35 10.74 28.99 3.26
N ASN A 36 11.85 28.90 4.01
CA ASN A 36 12.79 27.78 3.88
C ASN A 36 12.13 26.44 4.22
N LEU A 37 11.27 26.39 5.24
CA LEU A 37 10.56 25.17 5.61
C LEU A 37 9.60 24.71 4.50
N ALA A 38 8.86 25.62 3.87
CA ALA A 38 7.94 25.29 2.77
C ALA A 38 8.66 24.68 1.56
N VAL A 39 9.85 25.19 1.20
CA VAL A 39 10.66 24.64 0.12
C VAL A 39 11.10 23.21 0.44
N ILE A 40 11.60 22.97 1.66
CA ILE A 40 12.07 21.64 2.06
C ILE A 40 10.92 20.63 2.15
N ILE A 41 9.75 21.06 2.60
CA ILE A 41 8.53 20.23 2.58
C ILE A 41 8.21 19.78 1.15
N ALA A 42 8.17 20.73 0.21
CA ALA A 42 7.90 20.42 -1.19
C ALA A 42 8.96 19.49 -1.80
N ASP A 43 10.23 19.64 -1.40
CA ASP A 43 11.32 18.74 -1.82
C ASP A 43 11.10 17.32 -1.31
N VAL A 44 10.71 17.12 -0.04
CA VAL A 44 10.40 15.80 0.54
C VAL A 44 9.18 15.17 -0.14
N GLU A 45 8.11 15.93 -0.37
CA GLU A 45 6.91 15.44 -1.06
C GLU A 45 7.19 15.05 -2.52
N SER A 46 7.98 15.88 -3.22
CA SER A 46 8.44 15.61 -4.58
C SER A 46 9.29 14.35 -4.62
N ALA A 47 10.21 14.19 -3.67
CA ALA A 47 11.02 12.97 -3.55
C ALA A 47 10.14 11.75 -3.28
N ALA A 48 9.16 11.83 -2.36
CA ALA A 48 8.23 10.73 -2.07
C ALA A 48 7.45 10.29 -3.34
N SER A 49 6.90 11.27 -4.08
CA SER A 49 6.16 11.02 -5.32
C SER A 49 7.05 10.38 -6.40
N ARG A 50 8.25 10.94 -6.62
CA ARG A 50 9.22 10.42 -7.62
C ARG A 50 9.74 9.04 -7.27
N ILE A 51 10.06 8.79 -6.00
CA ILE A 51 10.48 7.47 -5.52
C ILE A 51 9.37 6.44 -5.70
N SER A 52 8.11 6.80 -5.44
CA SER A 52 6.93 5.95 -5.71
C SER A 52 6.80 5.60 -7.20
N ALA A 53 7.15 6.55 -8.07
CA ALA A 53 7.20 6.36 -9.53
C ALA A 53 8.46 5.62 -10.02
N GLY A 54 9.34 5.16 -9.11
CA GLY A 54 10.55 4.42 -9.43
C GLY A 54 11.81 5.28 -9.65
N ASP A 55 11.74 6.60 -9.49
CA ASP A 55 12.93 7.44 -9.55
C ASP A 55 13.68 7.45 -8.21
N ILE A 56 14.49 6.41 -8.01
CA ILE A 56 15.41 6.28 -6.88
C ILE A 56 16.37 7.47 -6.76
N GLY A 57 16.69 8.12 -7.89
CA GLY A 57 17.61 9.25 -7.92
C GLY A 57 17.10 10.45 -7.12
N ALA A 58 15.79 10.55 -6.89
CA ALA A 58 15.18 11.58 -6.05
C ALA A 58 15.57 11.47 -4.57
N ALA A 59 16.00 10.29 -4.09
CA ALA A 59 16.43 10.13 -2.71
C ALA A 59 17.75 10.85 -2.36
N ARG A 60 18.50 11.33 -3.36
CA ARG A 60 19.78 12.03 -3.15
C ARG A 60 19.66 13.35 -2.39
N THR A 61 18.49 14.00 -2.41
CA THR A 61 18.26 15.26 -1.69
C THR A 61 17.91 15.04 -0.23
N LEU A 62 17.32 13.89 0.12
CA LEU A 62 16.77 13.61 1.45
C LEU A 62 17.76 13.79 2.61
N PRO A 63 19.06 13.43 2.52
CA PRO A 63 20.01 13.70 3.61
C PRO A 63 20.15 15.20 3.92
N ARG A 64 20.27 16.03 2.88
CA ARG A 64 20.32 17.50 3.03
C ARG A 64 19.03 18.01 3.68
N ASP A 65 17.89 17.51 3.23
CA ASP A 65 16.58 17.93 3.73
C ASP A 65 16.39 17.55 5.21
N ILE A 66 16.87 16.38 5.63
CA ILE A 66 16.92 15.96 7.04
C ILE A 66 17.78 16.90 7.88
N ASP A 67 18.95 17.31 7.38
CA ASP A 67 19.86 18.22 8.10
C ASP A 67 19.23 19.61 8.27
N VAL A 68 18.60 20.15 7.22
CA VAL A 68 17.91 21.45 7.28
C VAL A 68 16.73 21.41 8.25
N LEU A 69 15.91 20.36 8.20
CA LEU A 69 14.80 20.17 9.13
C LEU A 69 15.28 20.01 10.57
N SER A 70 16.40 19.31 10.78
CA SER A 70 17.00 19.17 12.11
C SER A 70 17.48 20.51 12.65
N GLY A 71 18.19 21.31 11.84
CA GLY A 71 18.61 22.65 12.23
C GLY A 71 17.42 23.58 12.57
N ALA A 72 16.31 23.47 11.84
CA ALA A 72 15.10 24.24 12.14
C ALA A 72 14.45 23.82 13.48
N ILE A 73 14.39 22.52 13.76
CA ILE A 73 13.87 21.95 15.01
C ILE A 73 14.76 22.36 16.19
N ASP A 74 16.07 22.16 16.07
CA ASP A 74 17.04 22.37 17.15
C ASP A 74 17.28 23.87 17.42
N GLY A 75 17.05 24.73 16.41
CA GLY A 75 17.15 26.18 16.56
C GLY A 75 16.07 26.81 17.45
N GLY A 76 15.00 26.08 17.78
CA GLY A 76 13.97 26.52 18.75
C GLY A 76 13.13 27.72 18.31
N LYS A 77 13.20 28.12 17.04
CA LYS A 77 12.50 29.30 16.48
C LYS A 77 11.12 28.97 15.88
N LEU A 78 10.76 27.69 15.82
CA LEU A 78 9.47 27.24 15.30
C LEU A 78 8.39 27.38 16.38
N ASP A 79 7.21 27.84 15.99
CA ASP A 79 6.02 27.69 16.83
C ASP A 79 5.60 26.20 16.92
N ALA A 80 4.59 25.91 17.73
CA ALA A 80 4.13 24.53 17.93
C ALA A 80 3.72 23.82 16.62
N HIS A 81 3.05 24.54 15.72
CA HIS A 81 2.61 24.01 14.43
C HIS A 81 3.82 23.73 13.52
N GLY A 82 4.71 24.72 13.35
CA GLY A 82 5.93 24.60 12.55
C GLY A 82 6.84 23.47 13.06
N LEU A 83 6.93 23.28 14.38
CA LEU A 83 7.68 22.16 14.97
C LEU A 83 7.06 20.81 14.62
N MET A 84 5.72 20.69 14.67
CA MET A 84 5.03 19.46 14.27
C MET A 84 5.26 19.15 12.80
N VAL A 85 5.10 20.14 11.92
CA VAL A 85 5.33 20.01 10.48
C VAL A 85 6.77 19.59 10.22
N ALA A 86 7.76 20.28 10.80
CA ALA A 86 9.17 19.95 10.60
C ALA A 86 9.51 18.53 11.07
N ARG A 87 8.97 18.09 12.21
CA ARG A 87 9.15 16.70 12.70
C ARG A 87 8.51 15.69 11.75
N HIS A 88 7.28 15.93 11.29
CA HIS A 88 6.60 15.02 10.36
C HIS A 88 7.43 14.77 9.10
N TYR A 89 7.83 15.84 8.41
CA TYR A 89 8.59 15.71 7.16
C TYR A 89 10.02 15.20 7.38
N ARG A 90 10.64 15.47 8.55
CA ARG A 90 11.94 14.86 8.89
C ARG A 90 11.80 13.35 9.10
N GLY A 91 10.75 12.93 9.80
CA GLY A 91 10.40 11.52 9.96
C GLY A 91 10.13 10.86 8.61
N GLN A 92 9.39 11.53 7.73
CA GLN A 92 9.07 11.04 6.38
C GLN A 92 10.32 10.88 5.51
N ALA A 93 11.22 11.86 5.51
CA ALA A 93 12.48 11.78 4.77
C ALA A 93 13.36 10.62 5.26
N ARG A 94 13.43 10.39 6.58
CA ARG A 94 14.14 9.24 7.18
C ARG A 94 13.50 7.91 6.78
N TYR A 95 12.17 7.81 6.86
CA TYR A 95 11.42 6.63 6.42
C TYR A 95 11.68 6.31 4.94
N LEU A 96 11.64 7.33 4.06
CA LEU A 96 11.90 7.15 2.63
C LEU A 96 13.31 6.62 2.35
N LEU A 97 14.33 7.17 3.02
CA LEU A 97 15.71 6.70 2.89
C LEU A 97 15.87 5.26 3.40
N SER A 98 15.32 4.96 4.57
CA SER A 98 15.38 3.62 5.18
C SER A 98 14.66 2.58 4.31
N SER A 99 13.45 2.89 3.87
CA SER A 99 12.65 2.05 2.97
C SER A 99 13.36 1.80 1.64
N LEU A 100 13.99 2.84 1.07
CA LEU A 100 14.80 2.69 -0.13
C LEU A 100 15.99 1.76 0.11
N ASN A 101 16.77 1.98 1.16
CA ASN A 101 17.92 1.13 1.47
C ASN A 101 17.53 -0.35 1.58
N GLN A 102 16.41 -0.64 2.25
CA GLN A 102 15.88 -2.01 2.34
C GLN A 102 15.48 -2.57 0.97
N ALA A 103 14.82 -1.79 0.12
CA ALA A 103 14.48 -2.21 -1.23
C ALA A 103 15.74 -2.50 -2.09
N LEU A 104 16.82 -1.75 -1.87
CA LEU A 104 18.13 -1.98 -2.48
C LEU A 104 18.84 -3.24 -1.93
N GLY A 105 18.31 -3.85 -0.85
CA GLY A 105 18.86 -5.03 -0.20
C GLY A 105 19.88 -4.73 0.90
N PHE A 106 19.99 -3.47 1.32
CA PHE A 106 20.78 -3.12 2.51
C PHE A 106 20.01 -3.54 3.78
N PRO A 107 20.72 -3.90 4.87
CA PRO A 107 20.09 -4.12 6.17
C PRO A 107 19.30 -2.89 6.63
N ALA A 108 18.23 -3.11 7.39
CA ALA A 108 17.46 -2.02 7.98
C ALA A 108 18.34 -1.19 8.94
N ASP A 109 18.38 0.13 8.73
CA ASP A 109 19.02 1.07 9.66
C ASP A 109 18.08 1.32 10.84
N ARG A 110 18.22 0.48 11.87
CA ARG A 110 17.38 0.55 13.08
C ARG A 110 17.51 1.88 13.82
N GLN A 111 18.64 2.58 13.71
CA GLN A 111 18.82 3.88 14.34
C GLN A 111 18.01 4.94 13.60
N MET A 112 18.09 4.97 12.26
CA MET A 112 17.28 5.86 11.43
C MET A 112 15.79 5.59 11.60
N ALA A 113 15.38 4.31 11.63
CA ALA A 113 14.01 3.89 11.89
C ALA A 113 13.52 4.39 13.27
N GLY A 114 14.31 4.20 14.33
CA GLY A 114 13.99 4.70 15.66
C GLY A 114 13.85 6.22 15.71
N ALA A 115 14.70 6.95 14.99
CA ALA A 115 14.62 8.41 14.89
C ALA A 115 13.38 8.88 14.10
N ALA A 116 13.01 8.18 13.02
CA ALA A 116 11.79 8.44 12.28
C ALA A 116 10.54 8.20 13.15
N LEU A 117 10.51 7.07 13.87
CA LEU A 117 9.42 6.74 14.78
C LEU A 117 9.26 7.81 15.87
N ALA A 118 10.35 8.26 16.49
CA ALA A 118 10.31 9.29 17.52
C ALA A 118 9.75 10.62 17.00
N ASP A 119 10.07 11.01 15.76
CA ASP A 119 9.49 12.18 15.11
C ASP A 119 7.98 12.00 14.91
N PHE A 120 7.54 10.87 14.36
CA PHE A 120 6.12 10.60 14.15
C PHE A 120 5.32 10.50 15.45
N GLU A 121 5.87 9.88 16.49
CA GLU A 121 5.22 9.79 17.80
C GLU A 121 5.05 11.16 18.45
N ALA A 122 6.05 12.04 18.33
CA ALA A 122 5.96 13.39 18.82
C ALA A 122 4.83 14.18 18.15
N VAL A 123 4.68 14.03 16.82
CA VAL A 123 3.57 14.66 16.08
C VAL A 123 2.24 14.04 16.46
N ALA A 124 2.11 12.71 16.44
CA ALA A 124 0.87 12.00 16.74
C ALA A 124 0.31 12.29 18.14
N ASN A 125 1.19 12.51 19.12
CA ASN A 125 0.84 12.77 20.52
C ASN A 125 0.75 14.26 20.86
N ALA A 126 0.99 15.17 19.90
CA ALA A 126 0.85 16.60 20.13
C ALA A 126 -0.61 16.97 20.48
N PRO A 127 -0.83 17.90 21.43
CA PRO A 127 -2.17 18.36 21.78
C PRO A 127 -2.80 19.21 20.67
N GLY A 128 -4.13 19.31 20.69
CA GLY A 128 -4.90 20.15 19.76
C GLY A 128 -5.54 19.39 18.59
N GLN A 129 -6.61 19.98 18.05
CA GLN A 129 -7.37 19.47 16.90
C GLN A 129 -6.93 20.08 15.57
N GLU A 130 -6.25 21.23 15.61
CA GLU A 130 -5.84 22.02 14.43
C GLU A 130 -4.89 21.26 13.48
N ASN A 131 -4.32 20.13 13.94
CA ASN A 131 -3.38 19.29 13.21
C ASN A 131 -3.85 17.83 13.05
N ALA A 132 -5.16 17.58 13.09
CA ALA A 132 -5.70 16.22 13.07
C ALA A 132 -5.21 15.37 11.89
N GLU A 133 -5.09 15.97 10.70
CA GLU A 133 -4.57 15.31 9.50
C GLU A 133 -3.10 14.90 9.66
N LEU A 134 -2.22 15.84 10.00
CA LEU A 134 -0.79 15.58 10.20
C LEU A 134 -0.53 14.52 11.28
N ARG A 135 -1.31 14.55 12.37
CA ARG A 135 -1.24 13.55 13.46
C ARG A 135 -1.59 12.16 12.94
N ARG A 136 -2.65 12.08 12.15
CA ARG A 136 -3.17 10.85 11.58
C ARG A 136 -2.21 10.25 10.55
N ASP A 137 -1.59 11.07 9.72
CA ASP A 137 -0.58 10.61 8.74
C ASP A 137 0.72 10.20 9.45
N SER A 138 1.10 10.89 10.52
CA SER A 138 2.25 10.47 11.35
C SER A 138 2.03 9.09 11.99
N LEU A 139 0.81 8.80 12.45
CA LEU A 139 0.45 7.46 12.94
C LEU A 139 0.53 6.41 11.83
N PHE A 140 0.08 6.74 10.62
CA PHE A 140 0.19 5.85 9.46
C PHE A 140 1.66 5.49 9.18
N TYR A 141 2.56 6.49 9.11
CA TYR A 141 3.98 6.24 8.91
C TYR A 141 4.66 5.52 10.08
N ALA A 142 4.31 5.85 11.33
CA ALA A 142 4.80 5.15 12.51
C ALA A 142 4.48 3.64 12.45
N GLY A 143 3.27 3.28 11.98
CA GLY A 143 2.90 1.90 11.75
C GLY A 143 3.82 1.19 10.75
N TYR A 144 4.16 1.83 9.63
CA TYR A 144 5.09 1.26 8.65
C TYR A 144 6.52 1.13 9.17
N VAL A 145 7.03 2.15 9.88
CA VAL A 145 8.37 2.09 10.49
C VAL A 145 8.47 0.90 11.44
N VAL A 146 7.47 0.74 12.31
CA VAL A 146 7.41 -0.33 13.30
C VAL A 146 7.26 -1.71 12.63
N MET A 147 6.41 -1.81 11.60
CA MET A 147 6.17 -3.07 10.90
C MET A 147 7.38 -3.51 10.07
N ASN A 148 7.90 -2.63 9.21
CA ASN A 148 8.86 -3.00 8.18
C ASN A 148 10.31 -2.82 8.63
N GLU A 149 10.62 -1.75 9.38
CA GLU A 149 12.01 -1.39 9.68
C GLU A 149 12.46 -1.92 11.04
N LEU A 150 11.54 -1.96 12.01
CA LEU A 150 11.80 -2.50 13.35
C LEU A 150 11.42 -3.99 13.48
N GLY A 151 10.60 -4.51 12.58
CA GLY A 151 10.17 -5.91 12.59
C GLY A 151 9.22 -6.24 13.76
N GLU A 152 8.38 -5.29 14.16
CA GLU A 152 7.45 -5.39 15.28
C GLU A 152 5.98 -5.32 14.82
N PRO A 153 5.50 -6.26 13.97
CA PRO A 153 4.17 -6.15 13.37
C PRO A 153 3.05 -6.05 14.40
N ALA A 154 3.10 -6.80 15.51
CA ALA A 154 2.09 -6.71 16.56
C ALA A 154 1.94 -5.29 17.15
N ARG A 155 3.06 -4.54 17.24
CA ARG A 155 3.06 -3.17 17.73
C ARG A 155 2.54 -2.19 16.66
N SER A 156 2.79 -2.44 15.37
CA SER A 156 2.34 -1.55 14.29
C SER A 156 0.82 -1.39 14.26
N VAL A 157 0.08 -2.46 14.60
CA VAL A 157 -1.39 -2.44 14.71
C VAL A 157 -1.91 -1.38 15.67
N THR A 158 -1.17 -1.06 16.74
CA THR A 158 -1.59 0.00 17.66
C THR A 158 -1.60 1.37 16.97
N TYR A 159 -0.62 1.66 16.10
CA TYR A 159 -0.59 2.90 15.34
C TYR A 159 -1.65 2.89 14.25
N PHE A 160 -1.77 1.79 13.49
CA PHE A 160 -2.78 1.65 12.44
C PHE A 160 -4.21 1.75 12.98
N GLN A 161 -4.50 1.17 14.15
CA GLN A 161 -5.82 1.29 14.78
C GLN A 161 -6.10 2.74 15.16
N ARG A 162 -5.14 3.43 15.80
CA ARG A 162 -5.31 4.85 16.19
C ARG A 162 -5.58 5.74 14.98
N CYS A 163 -4.88 5.58 13.85
CA CYS A 163 -5.18 6.39 12.66
C CYS A 163 -6.44 5.94 11.93
N ALA A 164 -6.82 4.66 11.97
CA ALA A 164 -8.12 4.21 11.46
C ALA A 164 -9.29 4.84 12.25
N ASP A 165 -9.16 4.96 13.57
CA ASP A 165 -10.13 5.63 14.43
C ASP A 165 -10.24 7.13 14.10
N MET A 166 -9.14 7.73 13.64
CA MET A 166 -9.09 9.09 13.08
C MET A 166 -9.52 9.18 11.59
N LYS A 167 -10.12 8.11 11.06
CA LYS A 167 -10.64 8.02 9.69
C LYS A 167 -9.58 8.21 8.60
N GLN A 168 -8.38 7.68 8.79
CA GLN A 168 -7.33 7.63 7.75
C GLN A 168 -7.63 6.45 6.81
N PRO A 169 -7.93 6.66 5.51
CA PRO A 169 -8.40 5.57 4.65
C PRO A 169 -7.39 4.43 4.42
N GLY A 170 -6.09 4.74 4.36
CA GLY A 170 -5.02 3.74 4.31
C GLY A 170 -4.96 2.89 5.58
N CYS A 171 -5.06 3.48 6.77
CA CYS A 171 -5.13 2.74 8.03
C CYS A 171 -6.40 1.90 8.13
N GLN A 172 -7.55 2.44 7.70
CA GLN A 172 -8.81 1.70 7.65
C GLN A 172 -8.68 0.47 6.76
N ASN A 173 -8.04 0.59 5.59
CA ASN A 173 -7.73 -0.54 4.71
C ASN A 173 -6.87 -1.61 5.40
N ILE A 174 -5.79 -1.21 6.08
CA ILE A 174 -4.89 -2.14 6.79
C ILE A 174 -5.64 -2.90 7.89
N ILE A 175 -6.39 -2.18 8.73
CA ILE A 175 -7.16 -2.80 9.82
C ILE A 175 -8.30 -3.67 9.27
N ALA A 176 -8.95 -3.26 8.18
CA ALA A 176 -9.99 -4.06 7.54
C ALA A 176 -9.42 -5.40 7.01
N SER A 177 -8.30 -5.37 6.29
CA SER A 177 -7.61 -6.59 5.84
C SER A 177 -7.20 -7.48 7.02
N ALA A 178 -6.69 -6.90 8.10
CA ALA A 178 -6.35 -7.65 9.31
C ALA A 178 -7.57 -8.32 9.97
N LYS A 179 -8.72 -7.64 9.98
CA LYS A 179 -10.01 -8.19 10.46
C LYS A 179 -10.59 -9.28 9.56
N ILE A 180 -10.25 -9.33 8.27
CA ILE A 180 -10.71 -10.41 7.37
C ILE A 180 -10.00 -11.72 7.70
N GLY A 181 -8.67 -11.68 7.81
CA GLY A 181 -7.82 -12.84 8.07
C GLY A 181 -7.67 -13.23 9.53
N GLY A 182 -7.81 -12.27 10.46
CA GLY A 182 -7.46 -12.43 11.87
C GLY A 182 -5.94 -12.42 12.09
N SER A 183 -5.25 -11.39 11.58
CA SER A 183 -3.78 -11.28 11.58
C SER A 183 -3.24 -10.24 12.56
N ILE A 184 -1.95 -10.34 12.89
CA ILE A 184 -1.21 -9.33 13.67
C ILE A 184 -1.91 -8.96 15.00
N GLY A 185 -2.50 -9.94 15.69
CA GLY A 185 -3.24 -9.70 16.95
C GLY A 185 -4.63 -9.06 16.78
N VAL A 186 -5.07 -8.80 15.55
CA VAL A 186 -6.44 -8.35 15.25
C VAL A 186 -7.36 -9.56 15.15
N LYS A 187 -8.46 -9.55 15.92
CA LYS A 187 -9.48 -10.60 15.85
C LYS A 187 -10.24 -10.53 14.52
N LYS A 188 -10.57 -11.70 13.97
CA LYS A 188 -11.45 -11.81 12.82
C LYS A 188 -12.82 -11.16 13.09
N ASP A 189 -13.20 -10.22 12.25
CA ASP A 189 -14.41 -9.40 12.37
C ASP A 189 -14.82 -8.89 10.98
N LEU A 190 -15.54 -9.74 10.24
CA LEU A 190 -15.91 -9.45 8.86
C LEU A 190 -16.87 -8.26 8.72
N PRO A 191 -17.92 -8.10 9.56
CA PRO A 191 -18.76 -6.90 9.52
C PRO A 191 -17.95 -5.61 9.76
N GLY A 192 -17.04 -5.61 10.73
CA GLY A 192 -16.17 -4.45 10.98
C GLY A 192 -15.23 -4.16 9.82
N ALA A 193 -14.67 -5.18 9.17
CA ALA A 193 -13.85 -5.00 7.97
C ALA A 193 -14.62 -4.36 6.81
N VAL A 194 -15.85 -4.82 6.57
CA VAL A 194 -16.73 -4.26 5.53
C VAL A 194 -17.02 -2.79 5.80
N ALA A 195 -17.36 -2.44 7.05
CA ALA A 195 -17.63 -1.06 7.43
C ALA A 195 -16.42 -0.14 7.17
N LEU A 196 -15.21 -0.57 7.57
CA LEU A 196 -13.98 0.19 7.34
C LEU A 196 -13.68 0.39 5.84
N HIS A 197 -13.82 -0.65 5.02
CA HIS A 197 -13.64 -0.49 3.57
C HIS A 197 -14.72 0.39 2.94
N GLN A 198 -15.97 0.38 3.42
CA GLN A 198 -16.99 1.29 2.91
C GLN A 198 -16.68 2.75 3.25
N GLU A 199 -16.20 3.03 4.45
CA GLU A 199 -15.75 4.37 4.86
C GLU A 199 -14.56 4.84 4.00
N ALA A 200 -13.53 3.99 3.84
CA ALA A 200 -12.36 4.30 3.02
C ALA A 200 -12.69 4.41 1.52
N TYR A 201 -13.66 3.64 1.02
CA TYR A 201 -14.18 3.79 -0.34
C TYR A 201 -14.84 5.15 -0.56
N ALA A 202 -15.58 5.64 0.44
CA ALA A 202 -16.33 6.90 0.34
C ALA A 202 -15.41 8.12 0.13
N THR A 203 -14.11 8.02 0.46
CA THR A 203 -13.13 9.09 0.20
C THR A 203 -12.65 9.14 -1.26
N GLY A 204 -13.07 8.20 -2.11
CA GLY A 204 -12.69 8.16 -3.52
C GLY A 204 -11.18 8.18 -3.74
N LEU A 205 -10.68 9.21 -4.42
CA LEU A 205 -9.26 9.41 -4.73
C LEU A 205 -8.61 10.52 -3.89
N ASP A 206 -9.29 11.02 -2.85
CA ASP A 206 -8.77 12.11 -2.01
C ASP A 206 -7.55 11.67 -1.18
N TYR A 207 -7.39 10.36 -0.99
CA TYR A 207 -6.26 9.73 -0.30
C TYR A 207 -5.55 8.72 -1.22
N GLY A 208 -5.17 9.19 -2.41
CA GLY A 208 -4.51 8.39 -3.43
C GLY A 208 -5.35 7.19 -3.87
N CYS A 209 -4.81 5.99 -3.72
CA CYS A 209 -5.44 4.75 -4.16
C CYS A 209 -6.34 4.07 -3.11
N SER A 210 -6.55 4.70 -1.95
CA SER A 210 -7.25 4.07 -0.82
C SER A 210 -8.69 3.65 -1.15
N GLY A 211 -9.44 4.49 -1.89
CA GLY A 211 -10.80 4.14 -2.29
C GLY A 211 -10.84 3.03 -3.34
N THR A 212 -9.89 3.04 -4.28
CA THR A 212 -9.73 1.97 -5.28
C THR A 212 -9.47 0.62 -4.61
N HIS A 213 -8.49 0.59 -3.69
CA HIS A 213 -8.17 -0.60 -2.91
C HIS A 213 -9.37 -1.09 -2.09
N SER A 214 -10.09 -0.18 -1.44
CA SER A 214 -11.29 -0.53 -0.66
C SER A 214 -12.38 -1.18 -1.50
N ALA A 215 -12.69 -0.61 -2.67
CA ALA A 215 -13.66 -1.18 -3.59
C ALA A 215 -13.23 -2.57 -4.08
N TYR A 216 -11.94 -2.74 -4.37
CA TYR A 216 -11.36 -4.02 -4.74
C TYR A 216 -11.47 -5.06 -3.60
N SER A 217 -11.13 -4.71 -2.36
CA SER A 217 -11.27 -5.60 -1.20
C SER A 217 -12.73 -5.96 -0.93
N LEU A 218 -13.67 -5.03 -1.09
CA LEU A 218 -15.11 -5.31 -1.00
C LEU A 218 -15.57 -6.32 -2.06
N ALA A 219 -14.99 -6.29 -3.27
CA ALA A 219 -15.25 -7.30 -4.29
C ALA A 219 -14.79 -8.70 -3.84
N ARG A 220 -13.58 -8.80 -3.26
CA ARG A 220 -13.03 -10.05 -2.72
C ARG A 220 -13.87 -10.59 -1.58
N VAL A 221 -14.21 -9.74 -0.60
CA VAL A 221 -15.09 -10.10 0.52
C VAL A 221 -16.44 -10.62 0.03
N ALA A 222 -17.08 -9.91 -0.90
CA ALA A 222 -18.36 -10.33 -1.46
C ALA A 222 -18.29 -11.71 -2.14
N HIS A 223 -17.18 -12.00 -2.81
CA HIS A 223 -17.01 -13.26 -3.51
C HIS A 223 -16.58 -14.43 -2.60
N PHE A 224 -15.47 -14.27 -1.86
CA PHE A 224 -14.87 -15.37 -1.09
C PHE A 224 -15.58 -15.62 0.23
N MET A 225 -16.13 -14.56 0.85
CA MET A 225 -16.76 -14.63 2.16
C MET A 225 -18.29 -14.56 2.10
N GLY A 226 -18.87 -14.37 0.91
CA GLY A 226 -20.32 -14.30 0.70
C GLY A 226 -21.01 -13.09 1.35
N THR A 227 -20.25 -12.12 1.85
CA THR A 227 -20.78 -10.96 2.56
C THR A 227 -20.94 -9.78 1.62
N LYS A 228 -22.19 -9.38 1.36
CA LYS A 228 -22.51 -8.30 0.41
C LYS A 228 -22.63 -6.95 1.10
N ALA A 229 -21.64 -6.07 0.91
CA ALA A 229 -21.76 -4.66 1.28
C ALA A 229 -22.77 -3.95 0.38
N GLU A 230 -23.75 -3.26 0.97
CA GLU A 230 -24.87 -2.60 0.25
C GLU A 230 -25.65 -3.54 -0.69
N GLY A 231 -25.66 -4.85 -0.42
CA GLY A 231 -26.30 -5.84 -1.31
C GLY A 231 -25.63 -6.01 -2.68
N ARG A 232 -24.48 -5.38 -2.93
CA ARG A 232 -23.78 -5.39 -4.23
C ARG A 232 -23.04 -6.70 -4.47
N SER A 233 -22.88 -7.07 -5.74
CA SER A 233 -22.07 -8.23 -6.13
C SER A 233 -20.58 -7.92 -6.21
N ALA A 234 -19.74 -8.95 -6.23
CA ALA A 234 -18.30 -8.81 -6.41
C ALA A 234 -17.93 -8.04 -7.69
N LEU A 235 -18.58 -8.33 -8.82
CA LEU A 235 -18.33 -7.62 -10.09
C LEU A 235 -18.80 -6.16 -10.04
N ASP A 236 -19.82 -5.81 -9.24
CA ASP A 236 -20.24 -4.41 -9.10
C ASP A 236 -19.21 -3.59 -8.33
N TRP A 237 -18.63 -4.17 -7.28
CA TRP A 237 -17.52 -3.56 -6.53
C TRP A 237 -16.25 -3.46 -7.36
N LEU A 238 -15.91 -4.49 -8.14
CA LEU A 238 -14.74 -4.44 -9.00
C LEU A 238 -14.88 -3.39 -10.11
N ARG A 239 -16.06 -3.25 -10.71
CA ARG A 239 -16.35 -2.14 -11.65
C ARG A 239 -16.20 -0.76 -11.01
N ARG A 240 -16.48 -0.61 -9.71
CA ARG A 240 -16.24 0.64 -8.97
C ARG A 240 -14.75 0.91 -8.80
N ALA A 241 -13.98 -0.13 -8.48
CA ALA A 241 -12.53 -0.03 -8.35
C ALA A 241 -11.88 0.37 -9.69
N HIS A 242 -12.27 -0.26 -10.80
CA HIS A 242 -11.81 0.14 -12.15
C HIS A 242 -12.08 1.60 -12.46
N ARG A 243 -13.30 2.11 -12.19
CA ARG A 243 -13.62 3.52 -12.43
C ARG A 243 -12.72 4.48 -11.64
N LEU A 244 -12.39 4.15 -10.39
CA LEU A 244 -11.46 4.96 -9.59
C LEU A 244 -10.03 4.87 -10.13
N ALA A 245 -9.57 3.69 -10.55
CA ALA A 245 -8.25 3.52 -11.18
C ALA A 245 -8.13 4.30 -12.50
N ASP A 246 -9.16 4.28 -13.35
CA ASP A 246 -9.20 5.05 -14.60
C ASP A 246 -9.13 6.56 -14.32
N GLN A 247 -9.87 7.04 -13.31
CA GLN A 247 -9.78 8.43 -12.87
C GLN A 247 -8.39 8.80 -12.34
N ALA A 248 -7.75 7.91 -11.58
CA ALA A 248 -6.39 8.11 -11.06
C ALA A 248 -5.36 8.15 -12.20
N LYS A 249 -5.48 7.25 -13.18
CA LYS A 249 -4.66 7.23 -14.40
C LYS A 249 -4.74 8.57 -15.15
N VAL A 250 -5.94 9.08 -15.37
CA VAL A 250 -6.15 10.39 -16.03
C VAL A 250 -5.48 11.53 -15.25
N ARG A 251 -5.56 11.52 -13.91
CA ARG A 251 -4.92 12.55 -13.06
C ARG A 251 -3.40 12.48 -13.08
N ALA A 252 -2.84 11.28 -13.00
CA ALA A 252 -1.40 11.07 -12.88
C ALA A 252 -0.65 11.19 -14.21
N GLN A 253 -1.34 11.04 -15.35
CA GLN A 253 -0.73 10.97 -16.68
C GLN A 253 0.34 9.86 -16.81
N THR A 254 0.25 8.84 -15.96
CA THR A 254 1.11 7.64 -15.98
C THR A 254 0.26 6.41 -16.31
N GLY A 255 0.91 5.26 -16.54
CA GLY A 255 0.27 3.99 -16.88
C GLY A 255 -0.60 3.38 -15.77
N ASP A 256 -0.30 2.15 -15.36
CA ASP A 256 -1.06 1.39 -14.36
C ASP A 256 -1.00 2.04 -12.95
N VAL A 257 -1.92 2.96 -12.66
CA VAL A 257 -2.07 3.62 -11.35
C VAL A 257 -3.14 2.91 -10.54
N CYS A 258 -2.90 2.74 -9.24
CA CYS A 258 -3.81 2.06 -8.31
C CYS A 258 -4.14 0.60 -8.69
N GLY A 259 -3.24 -0.08 -9.40
CA GLY A 259 -3.33 -1.52 -9.69
C GLY A 259 -4.47 -1.91 -10.64
N GLY A 260 -4.82 -1.05 -11.59
CA GLY A 260 -5.83 -1.30 -12.63
C GLY A 260 -5.61 -2.64 -13.36
N SER A 261 -4.37 -2.90 -13.77
CA SER A 261 -3.96 -4.13 -14.43
C SER A 261 -4.17 -5.36 -13.53
N PHE A 262 -3.85 -5.26 -12.25
CA PHE A 262 -4.07 -6.35 -11.29
C PHE A 262 -5.57 -6.63 -11.07
N MET A 263 -6.40 -5.59 -11.02
CA MET A 263 -7.86 -5.73 -10.93
C MET A 263 -8.47 -6.43 -12.14
N SER A 264 -7.96 -6.18 -13.35
CA SER A 264 -8.41 -6.88 -14.57
C SER A 264 -8.14 -8.38 -14.51
N ALA A 265 -7.04 -8.82 -13.89
CA ALA A 265 -6.77 -10.23 -13.66
C ALA A 265 -7.78 -10.87 -12.69
N TYR A 266 -8.17 -10.16 -11.63
CA TYR A 266 -9.25 -10.59 -10.75
C TYR A 266 -10.62 -10.61 -11.44
N GLU A 267 -10.92 -9.65 -12.32
CA GLU A 267 -12.15 -9.67 -13.11
C GLU A 267 -12.20 -10.92 -13.99
N TYR A 268 -11.09 -11.23 -14.67
CA TYR A 268 -10.97 -12.45 -15.46
C TYR A 268 -11.28 -13.70 -14.64
N LEU A 269 -10.74 -13.81 -13.41
CA LEU A 269 -11.00 -14.96 -12.53
C LEU A 269 -12.44 -15.03 -12.02
N PHE A 270 -13.04 -13.89 -11.61
CA PHE A 270 -14.46 -13.86 -11.22
C PHE A 270 -15.38 -14.30 -12.36
N ARG A 271 -15.04 -13.95 -13.60
CA ARG A 271 -15.80 -14.34 -14.79
C ARG A 271 -15.55 -15.79 -15.18
N LEU A 272 -14.30 -16.24 -15.10
CA LEU A 272 -13.94 -17.63 -15.38
C LEU A 272 -14.69 -18.60 -14.47
N GLU A 273 -14.86 -18.29 -13.19
CA GLU A 273 -15.66 -19.10 -12.26
C GLU A 273 -17.14 -19.20 -12.64
N LYS A 274 -17.67 -18.22 -13.38
CA LYS A 274 -19.02 -18.25 -13.95
C LYS A 274 -19.07 -18.94 -15.32
N GLY A 275 -17.96 -19.51 -15.80
CA GLY A 275 -17.83 -20.08 -17.13
C GLY A 275 -17.60 -19.05 -18.24
N GLU A 276 -17.42 -17.78 -17.90
CA GLU A 276 -17.18 -16.70 -18.87
C GLU A 276 -15.67 -16.51 -19.10
N ARG A 277 -15.11 -17.17 -20.11
CA ARG A 277 -13.71 -16.92 -20.51
C ARG A 277 -13.60 -15.61 -21.28
N LYS A 278 -13.02 -14.57 -20.66
CA LYS A 278 -12.82 -13.23 -21.25
C LYS A 278 -11.33 -12.90 -21.42
N PRO A 279 -10.61 -13.54 -22.37
CA PRO A 279 -9.16 -13.36 -22.50
C PRO A 279 -8.76 -11.91 -22.82
N ALA A 280 -9.62 -11.12 -23.46
CA ALA A 280 -9.39 -9.70 -23.71
C ALA A 280 -9.14 -8.87 -22.44
N LEU A 281 -9.60 -9.32 -21.27
CA LEU A 281 -9.26 -8.67 -19.99
C LEU A 281 -7.78 -8.83 -19.64
N LEU A 282 -7.14 -9.93 -20.07
CA LEU A 282 -5.71 -10.16 -19.87
C LEU A 282 -4.86 -9.32 -20.83
N ASP A 283 -5.37 -9.05 -22.04
CA ASP A 283 -4.67 -8.18 -23.01
C ASP A 283 -4.59 -6.72 -22.51
N GLN A 284 -5.61 -6.25 -21.78
CA GLN A 284 -5.59 -4.94 -21.12
C GLN A 284 -4.49 -4.82 -20.06
N VAL A 285 -4.17 -5.94 -19.40
CA VAL A 285 -3.08 -6.00 -18.42
C VAL A 285 -1.73 -5.84 -19.13
N VAL A 286 -1.53 -6.50 -20.28
CA VAL A 286 -0.31 -6.36 -21.10
C VAL A 286 -0.14 -4.93 -21.61
N ALA A 287 -1.20 -4.34 -22.19
CA ALA A 287 -1.15 -2.99 -22.74
C ALA A 287 -0.87 -1.92 -21.68
N GLY A 288 -1.30 -2.16 -20.43
CA GLY A 288 -0.95 -1.30 -19.29
C GLY A 288 0.51 -1.43 -18.86
N ILE A 289 1.19 -2.51 -19.26
CA ILE A 289 2.56 -2.84 -18.86
C ILE A 289 3.61 -2.35 -19.85
N GLU A 290 3.35 -2.29 -21.15
CA GLU A 290 4.36 -1.95 -22.17
C GLU A 290 5.01 -0.56 -21.96
N ASP A 291 4.30 0.40 -21.37
CA ASP A 291 4.82 1.72 -20.99
C ASP A 291 5.44 1.76 -19.58
N SER A 292 5.26 0.69 -18.82
CA SER A 292 5.63 0.61 -17.43
C SER A 292 6.83 -0.31 -17.26
N GLN A 293 7.79 0.14 -16.49
CA GLN A 293 8.79 -0.73 -15.90
C GLN A 293 8.12 -1.61 -14.80
N LEU A 294 7.05 -2.34 -15.11
CA LEU A 294 6.34 -3.13 -14.11
C LEU A 294 7.09 -4.44 -13.78
N PRO A 295 6.82 -5.03 -12.60
CA PRO A 295 7.47 -6.25 -12.16
C PRO A 295 7.14 -7.42 -13.08
N LYS A 296 8.18 -8.16 -13.51
CA LYS A 296 8.07 -9.45 -14.23
C LYS A 296 6.98 -10.41 -13.69
N PRO A 297 6.70 -10.49 -12.37
CA PRO A 297 5.62 -11.34 -11.86
C PRO A 297 4.22 -11.06 -12.42
N LEU A 298 3.85 -9.80 -12.68
CA LEU A 298 2.52 -9.47 -13.20
C LEU A 298 2.34 -9.96 -14.64
N ASP A 299 3.39 -9.83 -15.47
CA ASP A 299 3.43 -10.41 -16.82
C ASP A 299 3.32 -11.93 -16.78
N ARG A 300 4.11 -12.56 -15.91
CA ARG A 300 4.11 -14.02 -15.75
C ARG A 300 2.76 -14.53 -15.27
N MET A 301 2.09 -13.80 -14.39
CA MET A 301 0.73 -14.09 -13.96
C MET A 301 -0.24 -14.08 -15.14
N GLN A 302 -0.21 -13.08 -16.02
CA GLN A 302 -1.11 -13.04 -17.19
C GLN A 302 -0.84 -14.16 -18.19
N VAL A 303 0.44 -14.44 -18.47
CA VAL A 303 0.82 -15.55 -19.34
C VAL A 303 0.27 -16.86 -18.78
N TYR A 304 0.35 -17.05 -17.45
CA TYR A 304 -0.20 -18.20 -16.76
C TYR A 304 -1.74 -18.26 -16.83
N LEU A 305 -2.44 -17.18 -16.47
CA LEU A 305 -3.91 -17.10 -16.51
C LEU A 305 -4.48 -17.29 -17.93
N GLY A 306 -3.71 -16.89 -18.95
CA GLY A 306 -4.02 -17.10 -20.36
C GLY A 306 -3.78 -18.53 -20.84
N GLY A 307 -3.14 -19.38 -20.04
CA GLY A 307 -2.77 -20.75 -20.41
C GLY A 307 -1.55 -20.84 -21.34
N ARG A 308 -0.74 -19.77 -21.41
CA ARG A 308 0.47 -19.68 -22.25
C ARG A 308 1.76 -20.10 -21.51
N SER A 309 1.67 -20.36 -20.21
CA SER A 309 2.75 -20.96 -19.39
C SER A 309 2.18 -21.99 -18.43
N ASP A 310 3.05 -22.89 -17.94
CA ASP A 310 2.68 -23.83 -16.90
C ASP A 310 2.81 -23.22 -15.48
N TYR A 311 2.25 -23.93 -14.49
CA TYR A 311 2.29 -23.46 -13.11
C TYR A 311 3.71 -23.45 -12.52
N LYS A 312 4.65 -24.24 -13.05
CA LYS A 312 6.03 -24.31 -12.54
C LYS A 312 6.78 -23.03 -12.90
N ALA A 313 6.63 -22.57 -14.14
CA ALA A 313 7.18 -21.31 -14.62
C ALA A 313 6.59 -20.12 -13.84
N PHE A 314 5.28 -20.12 -13.60
CA PHE A 314 4.66 -19.07 -12.79
C PHE A 314 5.13 -19.10 -11.34
N ARG A 315 5.15 -20.28 -10.71
CA ARG A 315 5.67 -20.46 -9.34
C ARG A 315 7.10 -19.96 -9.18
N ALA A 316 7.99 -20.30 -10.12
CA ALA A 316 9.37 -19.81 -10.09
C ALA A 316 9.45 -18.28 -10.08
N SER A 317 8.56 -17.60 -10.82
CA SER A 317 8.50 -16.13 -10.80
C SER A 317 8.00 -15.54 -9.48
N ILE A 318 7.22 -16.29 -8.70
CA ILE A 318 6.80 -15.87 -7.35
C ILE A 318 7.98 -15.92 -6.39
N ASP A 319 8.86 -16.93 -6.51
CA ASP A 319 10.05 -17.04 -5.66
C ASP A 319 11.07 -15.91 -5.92
N GLU A 320 10.99 -15.21 -7.06
CA GLU A 320 11.79 -14.00 -7.36
C GLU A 320 11.26 -12.73 -6.66
N VAL A 321 10.03 -12.75 -6.15
CA VAL A 321 9.40 -11.60 -5.48
C VAL A 321 9.92 -11.51 -4.04
N ARG A 322 10.57 -10.39 -3.69
CA ARG A 322 11.10 -10.20 -2.32
C ARG A 322 10.04 -9.81 -1.31
N ASP A 323 9.05 -9.02 -1.72
CA ASP A 323 7.96 -8.59 -0.86
C ASP A 323 7.00 -9.77 -0.56
N ALA A 324 6.82 -10.06 0.73
CA ALA A 324 5.99 -11.17 1.17
C ALA A 324 4.51 -10.94 0.82
N HIS A 325 4.02 -9.70 0.91
CA HIS A 325 2.63 -9.39 0.57
C HIS A 325 2.32 -9.69 -0.89
N SER A 326 3.16 -9.22 -1.80
CA SER A 326 3.08 -9.50 -3.23
C SER A 326 3.18 -11.01 -3.53
N ARG A 327 4.06 -11.75 -2.85
CA ARG A 327 4.11 -13.22 -2.97
C ARG A 327 2.80 -13.87 -2.58
N CYS A 328 2.19 -13.44 -1.47
CA CYS A 328 0.88 -13.96 -1.04
C CYS A 328 -0.19 -13.71 -2.11
N GLU A 329 -0.26 -12.50 -2.67
CA GLU A 329 -1.24 -12.14 -3.70
C GLU A 329 -1.07 -12.97 -4.99
N TYR A 330 0.16 -13.09 -5.52
CA TYR A 330 0.40 -13.91 -6.71
C TYR A 330 0.15 -15.40 -6.47
N ALA A 331 0.52 -15.93 -5.29
CA ALA A 331 0.25 -17.30 -4.93
C ALA A 331 -1.26 -17.56 -4.80
N PHE A 332 -2.01 -16.62 -4.23
CA PHE A 332 -3.47 -16.74 -4.15
C PHE A 332 -4.14 -16.75 -5.52
N VAL A 333 -3.74 -15.85 -6.43
CA VAL A 333 -4.21 -15.85 -7.82
C VAL A 333 -3.88 -17.18 -8.51
N GLY A 334 -2.66 -17.68 -8.33
CA GLY A 334 -2.23 -18.98 -8.87
C GLY A 334 -3.09 -20.14 -8.35
N LEU A 335 -3.35 -20.16 -7.04
CA LEU A 335 -4.21 -21.15 -6.38
C LEU A 335 -5.62 -21.12 -6.96
N TRP A 336 -6.22 -19.93 -7.07
CA TRP A 336 -7.58 -19.77 -7.56
C TRP A 336 -7.71 -20.25 -9.00
N TYR A 337 -6.82 -19.81 -9.90
CA TYR A 337 -6.83 -20.26 -11.28
C TYR A 337 -6.62 -21.78 -11.42
N ALA A 338 -5.68 -22.33 -10.65
CA ALA A 338 -5.42 -23.77 -10.62
C ALA A 338 -6.65 -24.56 -10.15
N ALA A 339 -7.38 -24.06 -9.15
CA ALA A 339 -8.62 -24.66 -8.68
C ALA A 339 -9.71 -24.63 -9.77
N LEU A 340 -9.94 -23.49 -10.41
CA LEU A 340 -10.90 -23.36 -11.52
C LEU A 340 -10.54 -24.24 -12.72
N SER A 341 -9.26 -24.50 -12.94
CA SER A 341 -8.74 -25.33 -14.02
C SER A 341 -8.57 -26.80 -13.65
N ASN A 342 -9.04 -27.23 -12.48
CA ASN A 342 -8.90 -28.59 -11.94
C ASN A 342 -7.43 -29.10 -11.86
N GLN A 343 -6.46 -28.20 -11.67
CA GLN A 343 -5.04 -28.51 -11.52
C GLN A 343 -4.68 -28.71 -10.04
N LYS A 344 -5.10 -29.84 -9.45
CA LYS A 344 -4.96 -30.12 -8.00
C LYS A 344 -3.54 -29.97 -7.47
N THR A 345 -2.54 -30.46 -8.21
CA THR A 345 -1.12 -30.36 -7.83
C THR A 345 -0.64 -28.91 -7.79
N ALA A 346 -1.03 -28.09 -8.76
CA ALA A 346 -0.68 -26.67 -8.81
C ALA A 346 -1.35 -25.90 -7.66
N ALA A 347 -2.65 -26.14 -7.41
CA ALA A 347 -3.38 -25.50 -6.33
C ALA A 347 -2.76 -25.78 -4.95
N ARG A 348 -2.33 -27.03 -4.71
CA ARG A 348 -1.59 -27.39 -3.48
C ARG A 348 -0.26 -26.66 -3.38
N SER A 349 0.51 -26.62 -4.46
CA SER A 349 1.82 -25.95 -4.46
C SER A 349 1.72 -24.44 -4.16
N PHE A 350 0.70 -23.76 -4.70
CA PHE A 350 0.47 -22.35 -4.36
C PHE A 350 -0.03 -22.15 -2.92
N ARG A 351 -0.82 -23.08 -2.38
CA ARG A 351 -1.22 -23.06 -0.96
C ARG A 351 -0.02 -23.19 -0.03
N GLU A 352 0.95 -24.04 -0.37
CA GLU A 352 2.18 -24.20 0.42
C GLU A 352 2.95 -22.87 0.53
N ILE A 353 2.97 -22.06 -0.54
CA ILE A 353 3.55 -20.70 -0.50
C ILE A 353 2.79 -19.80 0.47
N LEU A 354 1.44 -19.79 0.39
CA LEU A 354 0.61 -19.02 1.31
C LEU A 354 0.81 -19.42 2.79
N GLN A 355 1.02 -20.71 3.06
CA GLN A 355 1.25 -21.22 4.41
C GLN A 355 2.66 -20.90 4.91
N ARG A 356 3.67 -21.06 4.07
CA ARG A 356 5.07 -20.73 4.38
C ARG A 356 5.22 -19.25 4.71
N ASP A 357 4.67 -18.40 3.86
CA ASP A 357 4.80 -16.94 4.00
C ASP A 357 3.74 -16.35 4.96
N GLY A 358 2.75 -17.16 5.35
CA GLY A 358 1.68 -16.79 6.27
C GLY A 358 2.03 -16.96 7.75
N GLN A 359 3.22 -17.48 8.09
CA GLN A 359 3.66 -17.64 9.50
C GLN A 359 3.70 -16.30 10.24
N ASP A 360 4.07 -15.22 9.55
CA ASP A 360 4.07 -13.85 10.09
C ASP A 360 2.78 -13.08 9.81
N THR A 361 1.70 -13.82 9.50
CA THR A 361 0.34 -13.32 9.25
C THR A 361 0.14 -12.48 7.98
N THR A 362 1.21 -12.21 7.21
CA THR A 362 1.18 -11.47 5.93
C THR A 362 0.19 -12.06 4.92
N CYS A 363 0.08 -13.39 4.86
CA CYS A 363 -0.86 -14.06 3.94
C CYS A 363 -2.24 -14.34 4.55
N ALA A 364 -2.59 -13.85 5.76
CA ALA A 364 -3.78 -14.29 6.47
C ALA A 364 -5.10 -14.03 5.71
N GLU A 365 -5.23 -12.88 5.06
CA GLU A 365 -6.39 -12.56 4.21
C GLU A 365 -6.51 -13.58 3.05
N ASN A 366 -5.41 -13.78 2.31
CA ASN A 366 -5.34 -14.75 1.20
C ASN A 366 -5.61 -16.18 1.65
N LEU A 367 -5.11 -16.58 2.83
CA LEU A 367 -5.39 -17.88 3.45
C LEU A 367 -6.88 -18.01 3.79
N ALA A 368 -7.51 -16.98 4.35
CA ALA A 368 -8.93 -16.98 4.66
C ALA A 368 -9.79 -17.17 3.39
N TYR A 369 -9.44 -16.50 2.29
CA TYR A 369 -10.11 -16.67 1.00
C TYR A 369 -9.88 -18.05 0.39
N SER A 370 -8.66 -18.60 0.51
CA SER A 370 -8.30 -19.89 -0.08
C SER A 370 -9.16 -21.04 0.41
N ALA A 371 -9.75 -20.93 1.62
CA ALA A 371 -10.62 -21.95 2.20
C ALA A 371 -11.83 -22.32 1.32
N ARG A 372 -12.22 -21.46 0.37
CA ARG A 372 -13.27 -21.73 -0.63
C ARG A 372 -12.90 -22.87 -1.58
N TYR A 373 -11.62 -23.04 -1.93
CA TYR A 373 -11.15 -23.96 -2.97
C TYR A 373 -10.54 -25.26 -2.43
N LEU A 374 -10.60 -25.45 -1.11
CA LEU A 374 -9.93 -26.53 -0.41
C LEU A 374 -10.91 -27.49 0.26
N ARG A 375 -12.20 -27.32 -0.02
CA ARG A 375 -13.28 -28.29 0.26
C ARG A 375 -13.44 -29.17 -0.96
#